data_AF-A0A1Q9PXS0-F1
#
_entry.id   AF-A0A1Q9PXS0-F1
#
_cell.length_a   1.000
_cell.length_b   1.000
_cell.length_c   1.000
_cell.angle_alpha   90.00
_cell.angle_beta   90.00
_cell.angle_gamma   90.00
#
_symmetry.space_group_name_H-M   'P 1'
#
loop_
_entity.id
_entity.type
_entity.pdbx_description
1 polymer ?
#
loop_
_entity_poly.entity_id
_entity_poly.type
_entity_poly.pdbx_seq_one_letter_code
_entity_poly.pdbx_strand_id
1 'polypeptide(L)'
;MQAIIYCRVSTNKETQETSLKRQEEELLNLAKQYQFEVLTVIKEQASGYDLERDGILELLDFLKEKQAQAVLIQDETRLGRGNAKIALLHCILKENAKLYSISNNGELQLSESDAMVMKIVGMVEEYQRKLHNIKIKRGMKRAVKQGYKPEKNLKNQGDHSGREKIEVPLEEIVRLRKNELTFSEIAATLRGFGYNISKATVHRRYQEYVDSQKQ
;
A
#
# COMPACT_ATOMS: atom_id res chain seq x y z
N MET A 1 -9.92 15.54 1.00
CA MET A 1 -8.67 14.75 0.99
C MET A 1 -8.21 14.58 2.43
N GLN A 2 -7.81 13.38 2.84
CA GLN A 2 -7.30 13.13 4.20
C GLN A 2 -5.82 13.50 4.29
N ALA A 3 -5.45 14.25 5.32
CA ALA A 3 -4.11 14.79 5.49
C ALA A 3 -3.57 14.59 6.90
N ILE A 4 -2.25 14.44 7.00
CA ILE A 4 -1.51 14.36 8.25
C ILE A 4 -0.76 15.68 8.44
N ILE A 5 -0.79 16.24 9.63
CA ILE A 5 0.04 17.38 10.00
C ILE A 5 1.29 16.85 10.70
N TYR A 6 2.46 17.29 10.27
CA TYR A 6 3.72 16.92 10.88
C TYR A 6 4.52 18.15 11.33
N CYS A 7 4.73 18.26 12.64
CA CYS A 7 5.46 19.34 13.29
C CYS A 7 6.76 18.81 13.91
N ARG A 8 7.86 19.53 13.72
CA ARG A 8 9.16 19.14 14.29
C ARG A 8 9.90 20.35 14.88
N VAL A 9 10.58 20.12 15.98
CA VAL A 9 11.57 21.05 16.57
C VAL A 9 12.84 20.27 16.94
N SER A 10 13.98 20.97 17.03
CA SER A 10 15.26 20.35 17.38
C SER A 10 15.49 20.40 18.88
N THR A 11 15.67 19.26 19.57
CA THR A 11 15.82 19.02 21.03
C THR A 11 16.52 20.02 21.98
N ASN A 12 17.09 21.15 21.55
CA ASN A 12 18.02 21.96 22.34
C ASN A 12 17.44 23.12 23.19
N LYS A 13 16.13 23.40 23.27
CA LYS A 13 15.59 24.54 24.08
C LYS A 13 14.16 24.34 24.61
N GLU A 14 13.89 24.84 25.82
CA GLU A 14 12.55 24.91 26.46
C GLU A 14 11.53 25.78 25.70
N THR A 15 11.98 26.72 24.86
CA THR A 15 11.14 27.58 24.02
C THR A 15 10.45 26.85 22.85
N GLN A 16 10.45 25.53 22.84
CA GLN A 16 10.04 24.73 21.69
C GLN A 16 8.61 24.22 21.75
N GLU A 17 8.01 24.10 22.93
CA GLU A 17 6.59 23.76 23.03
C GLU A 17 5.71 24.84 22.39
N THR A 18 6.06 26.12 22.59
CA THR A 18 5.37 27.24 21.92
C THR A 18 5.57 27.23 20.41
N SER A 19 6.76 26.81 19.94
CA SER A 19 7.04 26.66 18.50
C SER A 19 6.24 25.54 17.85
N LEU A 20 6.09 24.38 18.51
CA LEU A 20 5.28 23.26 18.01
C LEU A 20 3.80 23.63 17.93
N LYS A 21 3.26 24.29 18.97
CA LYS A 21 1.88 24.79 18.96
C LYS A 21 1.63 25.77 17.82
N ARG A 22 2.54 26.72 17.61
CA ARG A 22 2.46 27.67 16.49
C ARG A 22 2.49 26.96 15.13
N GLN A 23 3.36 25.97 14.94
CA GLN A 23 3.42 25.18 13.71
C GLN A 23 2.11 24.45 13.45
N GLU A 24 1.55 23.82 14.47
CA GLU A 24 0.26 23.13 14.38
C GLU A 24 -0.87 24.08 14.00
N GLU A 25 -0.98 25.24 14.65
CA GLU A 25 -2.01 26.24 14.34
C GLU A 25 -1.92 26.73 12.88
N GLU A 26 -0.72 27.04 12.41
CA GLU A 26 -0.49 27.46 11.03
C GLU A 26 -0.89 26.35 10.03
N LEU A 27 -0.56 25.09 10.33
CA LEU A 27 -0.86 23.95 9.46
C LEU A 27 -2.34 23.55 9.50
N LEU A 28 -3.01 23.71 10.64
CA LEU A 28 -4.46 23.55 10.73
C LEU A 28 -5.19 24.59 9.89
N ASN A 29 -4.70 25.83 9.86
CA ASN A 29 -5.24 26.87 9.00
C ASN A 29 -5.01 26.56 7.52
N LEU A 30 -3.82 26.07 7.16
CA LEU A 30 -3.52 25.61 5.80
C LEU A 30 -4.45 24.46 5.39
N ALA A 31 -4.65 23.46 6.26
CA ALA A 31 -5.56 22.35 6.00
C ALA A 31 -7.00 22.85 5.76
N LYS A 32 -7.48 23.81 6.57
CA LYS A 32 -8.80 24.44 6.36
C LYS A 32 -8.88 25.18 5.02
N GLN A 33 -7.85 25.93 4.65
CA GLN A 33 -7.80 26.67 3.39
C GLN A 33 -7.93 25.74 2.17
N TYR A 34 -7.29 24.57 2.23
CA TYR A 34 -7.37 23.55 1.17
C TYR A 34 -8.51 22.52 1.36
N GLN A 35 -9.35 22.70 2.37
CA GLN A 35 -10.47 21.79 2.70
C GLN A 35 -10.01 20.33 2.92
N PHE A 36 -8.87 20.16 3.59
CA PHE A 36 -8.36 18.86 3.98
C PHE A 36 -8.97 18.43 5.32
N GLU A 37 -9.27 17.14 5.42
CA GLU A 37 -9.66 16.49 6.66
C GLU A 37 -8.39 16.04 7.37
N VAL A 38 -8.11 16.61 8.54
CA VAL A 38 -6.91 16.27 9.32
C VAL A 38 -7.16 14.98 10.06
N LEU A 39 -6.45 13.91 9.67
CA LEU A 39 -6.54 12.59 10.30
C LEU A 39 -5.86 12.61 11.69
N THR A 40 -4.64 13.15 11.73
CA THR A 40 -3.84 13.23 12.96
C THR A 40 -2.82 14.36 12.86
N VAL A 41 -2.34 14.80 14.02
CA VAL A 41 -1.28 15.79 14.18
C VAL A 41 -0.12 15.14 14.93
N ILE A 42 0.99 14.93 14.23
CA ILE A 42 2.20 14.31 14.77
C ILE A 42 3.19 15.42 15.15
N LYS A 43 3.66 15.40 16.39
CA LYS A 43 4.59 16.40 16.95
C LYS A 43 5.82 15.69 17.45
N GLU A 44 6.99 16.19 17.05
CA GLU A 44 8.25 15.52 17.35
C GLU A 44 9.36 16.48 17.78
N GLN A 45 10.17 16.04 18.75
CA GLN A 45 11.38 16.71 19.18
C GLN A 45 12.59 15.85 18.80
N ALA A 46 13.16 16.10 17.62
CA ALA A 46 14.23 15.28 17.08
C ALA A 46 15.17 16.06 16.18
N SER A 47 16.37 15.52 15.98
CA SER A 47 17.34 16.06 15.03
C SER A 47 16.87 15.86 13.58
N GLY A 48 17.07 16.86 12.73
CA GLY A 48 16.74 16.75 11.30
C GLY A 48 17.67 15.81 10.51
N TYR A 49 18.77 15.34 11.11
CA TYR A 49 19.67 14.34 10.50
C TYR A 49 19.27 12.91 10.82
N ASP A 50 18.38 12.71 11.79
CA ASP A 50 17.94 11.39 12.21
C ASP A 50 16.93 10.82 11.21
N LEU A 51 17.10 9.54 10.91
CA LEU A 51 16.21 8.77 10.04
C LEU A 51 15.23 7.93 10.86
N GLU A 52 15.60 7.52 12.06
CA GLU A 52 14.81 6.63 12.92
C GLU A 52 13.99 7.48 13.89
N ARG A 53 12.92 8.07 13.36
CA ARG A 53 12.04 8.98 14.08
C ARG A 53 10.64 8.41 14.20
N ASP A 54 10.18 8.19 15.43
CA ASP A 54 8.91 7.53 15.70
C ASP A 54 7.73 8.20 15.00
N GLY A 55 7.66 9.55 15.01
CA GLY A 55 6.57 10.29 14.37
C GLY A 55 6.63 10.23 12.83
N ILE A 56 7.83 10.16 12.25
CA ILE A 56 7.99 9.91 10.81
C ILE A 56 7.60 8.48 10.45
N LEU A 57 7.97 7.49 11.25
CA LEU A 57 7.60 6.09 11.02
C LEU A 57 6.07 5.93 11.06
N GLU A 58 5.42 6.51 12.08
CA GLU A 58 3.96 6.55 12.21
C GLU A 58 3.31 7.22 10.98
N LEU A 59 3.85 8.37 10.54
CA LEU A 59 3.39 9.05 9.32
C LEU A 59 3.47 8.15 8.09
N LEU A 60 4.61 7.47 7.90
CA LEU A 60 4.83 6.58 6.76
C LEU A 60 3.88 5.37 6.79
N ASP A 61 3.57 4.84 7.97
CA ASP A 61 2.62 3.75 8.14
C ASP A 61 1.20 4.17 7.72
N PHE A 62 0.74 5.35 8.14
CA PHE A 62 -0.55 5.89 7.67
C PHE A 62 -0.63 6.06 6.15
N LEU A 63 0.47 6.50 5.51
CA LEU A 63 0.55 6.65 4.05
C LEU A 63 0.53 5.29 3.33
N LYS A 64 1.22 4.30 3.91
CA LYS A 64 1.31 2.93 3.38
C LYS A 64 -0.04 2.22 3.46
N GLU A 65 -0.78 2.42 4.55
CA GLU A 65 -2.15 1.92 4.73
C GLU A 65 -3.20 2.71 3.93
N LYS A 66 -2.78 3.74 3.18
CA LYS A 66 -3.65 4.61 2.36
C LYS A 66 -4.72 5.36 3.18
N GLN A 67 -4.47 5.58 4.46
CA GLN A 67 -5.34 6.37 5.34
C GLN A 67 -5.15 7.88 5.13
N ALA A 68 -4.03 8.30 4.58
CA ALA A 68 -3.79 9.70 4.22
C ALA A 68 -3.21 9.83 2.82
N GLN A 69 -3.57 10.93 2.17
CA GLN A 69 -3.17 11.26 0.79
C GLN A 69 -2.32 12.52 0.72
N ALA A 70 -2.27 13.29 1.82
CA ALA A 70 -1.46 14.48 1.93
C ALA A 70 -0.73 14.57 3.27
N VAL A 71 0.43 15.22 3.25
CA VAL A 71 1.21 15.57 4.43
C VAL A 71 1.40 17.09 4.42
N LEU A 72 1.13 17.73 5.55
CA LEU A 72 1.28 19.17 5.76
C LEU A 72 2.48 19.41 6.67
N ILE A 73 3.43 20.22 6.21
CA ILE A 73 4.62 20.65 6.95
C ILE A 73 4.79 22.17 6.87
N GLN A 74 5.49 22.77 7.83
CA GLN A 74 5.78 24.21 7.76
C GLN A 74 6.81 24.55 6.67
N ASP A 75 7.88 23.77 6.62
CA ASP A 75 8.99 23.91 5.69
C ASP A 75 9.72 22.55 5.52
N GLU A 76 10.51 22.39 4.46
CA GLU A 76 11.23 21.15 4.16
C GLU A 76 12.18 20.68 5.28
N THR A 77 12.70 21.61 6.08
CA THR A 77 13.62 21.27 7.16
C THR A 77 12.93 20.54 8.29
N ARG A 78 11.59 20.57 8.35
CA ARG A 78 10.80 19.74 9.28
C ARG A 78 10.91 18.26 8.94
N LEU A 79 10.89 17.90 7.66
CA LEU A 79 11.10 16.52 7.24
C LEU A 79 12.52 16.06 7.53
N GLY A 80 13.55 16.85 7.24
CA GLY A 80 14.93 16.46 7.54
C GLY A 80 15.96 17.39 6.90
N ARG A 81 17.24 17.03 7.00
CA ARG A 81 18.37 17.75 6.40
C ARG A 81 19.28 16.80 5.61
N GLY A 82 19.92 17.31 4.56
CA GLY A 82 20.83 16.54 3.72
C GLY A 82 20.17 15.27 3.15
N ASN A 83 20.86 14.14 3.27
CA ASN A 83 20.38 12.85 2.76
C ASN A 83 19.07 12.38 3.41
N ALA A 84 18.83 12.75 4.68
CA ALA A 84 17.59 12.38 5.37
C ALA A 84 16.37 13.02 4.73
N LYS A 85 16.49 14.26 4.25
CA LYS A 85 15.43 14.94 3.51
C LYS A 85 15.05 14.15 2.25
N ILE A 86 16.05 13.78 1.47
CA ILE A 86 15.87 13.06 0.20
C ILE A 86 15.24 11.68 0.45
N ALA A 87 15.74 10.94 1.44
CA ALA A 87 15.19 9.64 1.78
C ALA A 87 13.70 9.71 2.15
N LEU A 88 13.30 10.70 2.96
CA LEU A 88 11.92 10.85 3.40
C LEU A 88 10.99 11.35 2.30
N LEU A 89 11.46 12.28 1.46
CA LEU A 89 10.72 12.69 0.27
C LEU A 89 10.47 11.50 -0.66
N HIS A 90 11.49 10.67 -0.91
CA HIS A 90 11.36 9.44 -1.70
C HIS A 90 10.29 8.51 -1.11
N CYS A 91 10.32 8.26 0.21
CA CYS A 91 9.34 7.41 0.89
C CYS A 91 7.91 7.93 0.78
N ILE A 92 7.69 9.23 1.00
CA ILE A 92 6.35 9.85 0.91
C ILE A 92 5.81 9.78 -0.52
N LEU A 93 6.63 10.15 -1.50
CA LEU A 93 6.23 10.18 -2.91
C LEU A 93 5.99 8.78 -3.48
N LYS A 94 6.76 7.79 -3.04
CA LYS A 94 6.57 6.38 -3.40
C LYS A 94 5.19 5.87 -3.02
N GLU A 95 4.60 6.41 -1.96
CA GLU A 95 3.24 6.08 -1.54
C GLU A 95 2.14 6.89 -2.27
N ASN A 96 2.50 7.72 -3.25
CA ASN A 96 1.64 8.66 -3.98
C ASN A 96 0.98 9.73 -3.10
N ALA A 97 1.62 10.07 -1.97
CA ALA A 97 1.15 11.13 -1.11
C ALA A 97 1.69 12.50 -1.57
N LYS A 98 0.84 13.52 -1.46
CA LYS A 98 1.20 14.91 -1.77
C LYS A 98 1.78 15.59 -0.54
N LEU A 99 2.82 16.39 -0.73
CA LEU A 99 3.41 17.17 0.35
C LEU A 99 3.01 18.64 0.20
N TYR A 100 2.49 19.25 1.25
CA TYR A 100 2.12 20.66 1.29
C TYR A 100 2.99 21.40 2.30
N SER A 101 3.49 22.56 1.90
CA SER A 101 4.35 23.40 2.74
C SER A 101 3.79 24.81 2.88
N ILE A 102 3.84 25.37 4.08
CA ILE A 102 3.53 26.79 4.31
C ILE A 102 4.56 27.66 3.57
N SER A 103 5.85 27.32 3.64
CA SER A 103 6.93 28.09 2.99
C SER A 103 6.78 28.21 1.48
N ASN A 104 6.16 27.20 0.84
CA ASN A 104 5.94 27.16 -0.60
C ASN A 104 4.51 27.58 -0.99
N ASN A 105 3.70 27.97 0.00
CA ASN A 105 2.31 28.39 -0.15
C ASN A 105 1.47 27.39 -0.97
N GLY A 106 1.64 26.09 -0.70
CA GLY A 106 0.93 25.04 -1.41
C GLY A 106 1.68 23.71 -1.53
N GLU A 107 1.34 22.94 -2.58
CA GLU A 107 1.96 21.65 -2.87
C GLU A 107 3.45 21.85 -3.18
N LEU A 108 4.32 21.10 -2.50
CA LEU A 108 5.75 21.17 -2.67
C LEU A 108 6.11 20.73 -4.09
N GLN A 109 6.65 21.67 -4.86
CA GLN A 109 7.23 21.38 -6.17
C GLN A 109 8.66 20.92 -5.96
N LEU A 110 8.96 19.70 -6.38
CA LEU A 110 10.33 19.18 -6.36
C LEU A 110 11.18 19.98 -7.33
N SER A 111 12.41 20.29 -6.93
CA SER A 111 13.40 20.80 -7.87
C SER A 111 13.77 19.73 -8.91
N GLU A 112 14.21 20.14 -10.09
CA GLU A 112 14.74 19.22 -11.12
C GLU A 112 15.86 18.33 -10.57
N SER A 113 16.72 18.90 -9.69
CA SER A 113 17.76 18.15 -8.98
C SER A 113 17.19 17.09 -8.04
N ASP A 114 16.18 17.41 -7.23
CA ASP A 114 15.57 16.45 -6.31
C ASP A 114 14.90 15.32 -7.11
N ALA A 115 14.16 15.67 -8.16
CA ALA A 115 13.51 14.70 -9.05
C ALA A 115 14.52 13.75 -9.72
N MET A 116 15.68 14.27 -10.15
CA MET A 116 16.76 13.45 -10.69
C MET A 116 17.34 12.49 -9.65
N VAL A 117 17.60 12.97 -8.42
CA VAL A 117 18.11 12.14 -7.32
C VAL A 117 17.11 11.03 -6.97
N MET A 118 15.81 11.33 -6.90
CA MET A 118 14.78 10.31 -6.66
C MET A 118 14.78 9.22 -7.74
N LYS A 119 14.90 9.60 -9.01
CA LYS A 119 15.00 8.64 -10.12
C LYS A 119 16.22 7.74 -9.95
N ILE A 120 17.37 8.29 -9.58
CA ILE A 120 18.61 7.52 -9.35
C ILE A 120 18.41 6.54 -8.19
N VAL A 121 17.87 7.00 -7.05
CA VAL A 121 17.59 6.14 -5.89
C VAL A 121 16.64 5.00 -6.28
N GLY A 122 15.56 5.30 -7.01
CA GLY A 122 14.63 4.30 -7.51
C GLY A 122 15.29 3.25 -8.43
N MET A 123 16.20 3.69 -9.33
CA MET A 123 16.96 2.77 -10.17
C MET A 123 17.89 1.86 -9.34
N VAL A 124 18.55 2.41 -8.32
CA VAL A 124 19.42 1.64 -7.41
C VAL A 124 18.60 0.61 -6.62
N GLU A 125 17.43 0.98 -6.10
CA GLU A 125 16.52 0.05 -5.42
C GLU A 125 16.10 -1.11 -6.32
N GLU A 126 15.70 -0.81 -7.57
CA GLU A 126 15.33 -1.84 -8.54
C GLU A 126 16.50 -2.79 -8.83
N TYR A 127 17.70 -2.24 -8.99
CA TYR A 127 18.90 -3.02 -9.23
C TYR A 127 19.24 -3.93 -8.04
N GLN A 128 19.15 -3.42 -6.81
CA GLN A 128 19.34 -4.23 -5.59
C GLN A 128 18.33 -5.37 -5.51
N ARG A 129 17.05 -5.11 -5.81
CA ARG A 129 16.00 -6.13 -5.87
C ARG A 129 16.31 -7.22 -6.91
N LYS A 130 16.80 -6.84 -8.10
CA LYS A 130 17.23 -7.79 -9.14
C LYS A 130 18.38 -8.67 -8.65
N LEU A 131 19.40 -8.09 -8.04
CA LEU A 131 20.53 -8.86 -7.47
C LEU A 131 20.06 -9.83 -6.37
N HIS A 132 19.16 -9.38 -5.49
CA HIS A 132 18.60 -10.23 -4.44
C HIS A 132 17.85 -11.44 -5.03
N ASN A 133 16.99 -11.21 -6.04
CA ASN A 133 16.27 -12.29 -6.73
C ASN A 133 17.22 -13.26 -7.44
N ILE A 134 18.32 -12.77 -8.03
CA ILE A 134 19.36 -13.62 -8.63
C ILE A 134 20.02 -14.49 -7.56
N LYS A 135 20.35 -13.92 -6.38
CA LYS A 135 20.91 -14.66 -5.24
C LYS A 135 19.96 -15.76 -4.76
N ILE A 136 18.67 -15.44 -4.54
CA ILE A 136 17.64 -16.43 -4.16
C ILE A 136 17.57 -17.54 -5.21
N LYS A 137 17.45 -17.19 -6.50
CA LYS A 137 17.35 -18.18 -7.60
C LYS A 137 18.58 -19.09 -7.65
N ARG A 138 19.78 -18.54 -7.45
CA ARG A 138 21.02 -19.31 -7.40
C ARG A 138 21.06 -20.25 -6.20
N GLY A 139 20.68 -19.77 -5.02
CA GLY A 139 20.59 -20.56 -3.80
C GLY A 139 19.58 -21.71 -3.94
N MET A 140 18.38 -21.42 -4.42
CA MET A 140 17.33 -22.40 -4.68
C MET A 140 17.80 -23.48 -5.66
N LYS A 141 18.41 -23.09 -6.80
CA LYS A 141 18.96 -24.06 -7.76
C LYS A 141 20.01 -24.99 -7.12
N ARG A 142 20.85 -24.47 -6.23
CA ARG A 142 21.85 -25.28 -5.51
C ARG A 142 21.17 -26.24 -4.52
N ALA A 143 20.21 -25.76 -3.73
CA ALA A 143 19.45 -26.57 -2.79
C ALA A 143 18.72 -27.71 -3.52
N VAL A 144 18.06 -27.41 -4.65
CA VAL A 144 17.36 -28.42 -5.47
C VAL A 144 18.33 -29.48 -5.99
N LYS A 145 19.51 -29.09 -6.48
CA LYS A 145 20.57 -30.04 -6.87
C LYS A 145 21.04 -30.94 -5.71
N GLN A 146 20.94 -30.46 -4.48
CA GLN A 146 21.27 -31.20 -3.26
C GLN A 146 20.08 -32.00 -2.70
N GLY A 147 18.95 -32.06 -3.42
CA GLY A 147 17.78 -32.85 -3.06
C GLY A 147 16.67 -32.08 -2.33
N TYR A 148 16.79 -30.76 -2.16
CA TYR A 148 15.70 -29.93 -1.65
C TYR A 148 14.52 -29.94 -2.63
N LYS A 149 13.33 -30.24 -2.13
CA LYS A 149 12.10 -30.31 -2.93
C LYS A 149 11.18 -29.13 -2.58
N PRO A 150 11.31 -27.98 -3.26
CA PRO A 150 10.56 -26.78 -2.94
C PRO A 150 9.05 -26.98 -3.05
N GLU A 151 8.61 -27.94 -3.87
CA GLU A 151 7.20 -28.30 -3.96
C GLU A 151 6.60 -28.63 -2.59
N LYS A 152 7.35 -29.25 -1.67
CA LYS A 152 6.84 -29.66 -0.34
C LYS A 152 6.42 -28.50 0.56
N ASN A 153 6.78 -27.25 0.22
CA ASN A 153 6.32 -26.06 0.95
C ASN A 153 4.96 -25.54 0.44
N LEU A 154 4.44 -26.10 -0.65
CA LEU A 154 3.11 -25.78 -1.15
C LEU A 154 2.08 -26.43 -0.21
N LYS A 155 1.20 -25.62 0.37
CA LYS A 155 0.16 -26.10 1.31
C LYS A 155 -0.87 -27.03 0.66
N ASN A 156 -1.06 -26.94 -0.66
CA ASN A 156 -2.08 -27.69 -1.40
C ASN A 156 -1.43 -28.67 -2.40
N GLN A 157 -0.86 -29.77 -1.90
CA GLN A 157 -0.39 -30.87 -2.74
C GLN A 157 -1.43 -32.00 -2.80
N GLY A 158 -1.74 -32.50 -4.00
CA GLY A 158 -2.66 -33.63 -4.24
C GLY A 158 -3.97 -33.26 -4.96
N ASP A 159 -5.01 -34.10 -4.83
CA ASP A 159 -6.34 -33.94 -5.44
C ASP A 159 -7.08 -32.65 -5.01
N HIS A 160 -6.60 -32.00 -3.94
CA HIS A 160 -7.06 -30.70 -3.46
C HIS A 160 -6.11 -29.55 -3.85
N SER A 161 -5.42 -29.65 -4.98
CA SER A 161 -4.51 -28.62 -5.53
C SER A 161 -5.21 -27.34 -6.02
N GLY A 162 -6.50 -27.18 -5.73
CA GLY A 162 -7.30 -25.98 -6.04
C GLY A 162 -7.54 -25.09 -4.82
N ARG A 163 -8.18 -23.93 -5.05
CA ARG A 163 -8.89 -23.20 -3.99
C ARG A 163 -9.96 -24.14 -3.41
N GLU A 164 -10.22 -24.05 -2.10
CA GLU A 164 -11.35 -24.74 -1.48
C GLU A 164 -12.61 -24.55 -2.31
N LYS A 165 -13.27 -25.66 -2.68
CA LYS A 165 -14.49 -25.61 -3.48
C LYS A 165 -15.57 -24.96 -2.62
N ILE A 166 -15.97 -23.74 -2.97
CA ILE A 166 -17.15 -23.10 -2.37
C ILE A 166 -18.34 -24.02 -2.62
N GLU A 167 -18.94 -24.56 -1.56
CA GLU A 167 -20.14 -25.38 -1.66
C GLU A 167 -21.28 -24.53 -2.19
N VAL A 168 -21.81 -24.95 -3.34
CA VAL A 168 -22.95 -24.29 -3.99
C VAL A 168 -23.92 -25.34 -4.50
N PRO A 169 -25.22 -25.07 -4.46
CA PRO A 169 -26.24 -25.98 -4.98
C PRO A 169 -26.10 -26.09 -6.51
N LEU A 170 -25.52 -27.20 -6.96
CA LEU A 170 -25.30 -27.49 -8.38
C LEU A 170 -26.63 -27.61 -9.13
N GLU A 171 -27.63 -28.22 -8.48
CA GLU A 171 -28.98 -28.41 -9.01
C GLU A 171 -29.62 -27.07 -9.38
N GLU A 172 -29.43 -26.04 -8.54
CA GLU A 172 -29.99 -24.71 -8.77
C GLU A 172 -29.28 -24.00 -9.93
N ILE A 173 -27.97 -24.16 -10.08
CA ILE A 173 -27.23 -23.66 -11.25
C ILE A 173 -27.78 -24.27 -12.54
N VAL A 174 -28.00 -25.59 -12.56
CA VAL A 174 -28.53 -26.30 -13.73
C VAL A 174 -29.97 -25.87 -14.03
N ARG A 175 -30.81 -25.75 -13.01
CA ARG A 175 -32.21 -25.30 -13.15
C ARG A 175 -32.30 -23.90 -13.73
N LEU A 176 -31.55 -22.94 -13.17
CA LEU A 176 -31.54 -21.56 -13.67
C LEU A 176 -30.97 -21.49 -15.10
N ARG A 177 -30.00 -22.34 -15.43
CA ARG A 177 -29.47 -22.41 -16.79
C ARG A 177 -30.45 -23.00 -17.80
N LYS A 178 -31.28 -23.97 -17.40
CA LYS A 178 -32.40 -24.50 -18.20
C LYS A 178 -33.49 -23.46 -18.44
N ASN A 179 -33.67 -22.51 -17.52
CA ASN A 179 -34.56 -21.36 -17.68
C ASN A 179 -33.92 -20.22 -18.50
N GLU A 180 -32.86 -20.51 -19.26
CA GLU A 180 -32.15 -19.60 -20.17
C GLU A 180 -31.44 -18.41 -19.50
N LEU A 181 -31.27 -18.39 -18.17
CA LEU A 181 -30.49 -17.35 -17.52
C LEU A 181 -29.01 -17.41 -17.94
N THR A 182 -28.39 -16.24 -18.05
CA THR A 182 -26.95 -16.10 -18.27
C THR A 182 -26.17 -16.45 -17.02
N PHE A 183 -24.92 -16.90 -17.17
CA PHE A 183 -24.06 -17.20 -16.02
C PHE A 183 -23.83 -15.99 -15.09
N SER A 184 -23.96 -14.76 -15.61
CA SER A 184 -23.88 -13.54 -14.82
C SER A 184 -25.10 -13.37 -13.92
N GLU A 185 -26.31 -13.62 -14.45
CA GLU A 185 -27.56 -13.55 -13.71
C GLU A 185 -27.64 -14.65 -12.67
N ILE A 186 -27.27 -15.88 -13.03
CA ILE A 186 -27.21 -17.02 -12.10
C ILE A 186 -26.29 -16.71 -10.91
N ALA A 187 -25.12 -16.10 -11.16
CA ALA A 187 -24.21 -15.68 -10.11
C ALA A 187 -24.77 -14.52 -9.26
N ALA A 188 -25.60 -13.63 -9.83
CA ALA A 188 -26.29 -12.59 -9.07
C ALA A 188 -27.39 -13.17 -8.18
N THR A 189 -28.18 -14.10 -8.71
CA THR A 189 -29.25 -14.80 -7.98
C THR A 189 -28.69 -15.59 -6.80
N LEU A 190 -27.63 -16.38 -7.01
CA LEU A 190 -27.01 -17.18 -5.95
C LEU A 190 -26.31 -16.31 -4.89
N ARG A 191 -25.78 -15.14 -5.27
CA ARG A 191 -25.32 -14.13 -4.30
C ARG A 191 -26.46 -13.58 -3.46
N GLY A 192 -27.64 -13.39 -4.03
CA GLY A 192 -28.86 -13.03 -3.29
C GLY A 192 -29.28 -14.07 -2.24
N PHE A 193 -28.94 -15.34 -2.44
CA PHE A 193 -29.15 -16.43 -1.48
C PHE A 193 -28.00 -16.62 -0.48
N GLY A 194 -27.00 -15.72 -0.48
CA GLY A 194 -25.88 -15.76 0.46
C GLY A 194 -24.64 -16.52 -0.03
N TYR A 195 -24.63 -17.04 -1.26
CA TYR A 195 -23.45 -17.71 -1.82
C TYR A 195 -22.51 -16.69 -2.47
N ASN A 196 -21.30 -16.52 -1.93
CA ASN A 196 -20.30 -15.62 -2.51
C ASN A 196 -19.58 -16.28 -3.71
N ILE A 197 -20.21 -16.24 -4.89
CA ILE A 197 -19.69 -16.87 -6.11
C ILE A 197 -19.54 -15.91 -7.29
N SER A 198 -18.52 -16.19 -8.10
CA SER A 198 -18.26 -15.47 -9.35
C SER A 198 -18.96 -16.15 -10.54
N LYS A 199 -19.18 -15.38 -11.61
CA LYS A 199 -19.61 -15.90 -12.93
C LYS A 199 -18.74 -17.07 -13.40
N ALA A 200 -17.41 -16.96 -13.23
CA ALA A 200 -16.46 -17.99 -13.62
C ALA A 200 -16.64 -19.28 -12.82
N THR A 201 -16.98 -19.17 -11.52
CA THR A 201 -17.30 -20.30 -10.66
C THR A 201 -18.57 -21.01 -11.14
N VAL A 202 -19.62 -20.27 -11.46
CA VAL A 202 -20.89 -20.84 -11.98
C VAL A 202 -20.68 -21.55 -13.31
N HIS A 203 -19.96 -20.91 -14.24
CA HIS A 203 -19.64 -21.50 -15.54
C HIS A 203 -18.88 -22.82 -15.41
N ARG A 204 -17.81 -22.83 -14.60
CA ARG A 204 -17.01 -24.04 -14.34
C ARG A 204 -17.86 -25.17 -13.75
N ARG A 205 -18.69 -24.88 -12.75
CA ARG A 205 -19.57 -25.87 -12.11
C ARG A 205 -20.59 -26.45 -13.09
N TYR A 206 -21.15 -25.61 -13.95
CA TYR A 206 -22.08 -26.08 -14.99
C TYR A 206 -21.37 -26.97 -16.03
N GLN A 207 -20.15 -26.61 -16.45
CA GLN A 207 -19.36 -27.46 -17.36
C GLN A 207 -19.01 -28.80 -16.73
N GLU A 208 -18.55 -28.82 -15.47
CA GLU A 208 -18.27 -30.06 -14.73
C GLU A 208 -19.51 -30.99 -14.68
N TYR A 209 -20.71 -30.43 -14.53
CA TYR A 209 -21.97 -31.19 -14.61
C TYR A 209 -22.27 -31.71 -16.01
N VAL A 210 -22.04 -30.91 -17.05
CA VAL A 210 -22.28 -31.34 -18.44
C VAL A 210 -21.31 -32.46 -18.84
N ASP A 211 -20.07 -32.38 -18.39
CA ASP A 211 -19.04 -33.37 -18.71
C ASP A 211 -19.28 -34.69 -17.96
N SER A 212 -19.77 -34.64 -16.71
CA SER A 212 -20.13 -35.85 -15.95
C SER A 212 -21.38 -36.56 -16.45
N GLN A 213 -22.24 -35.89 -17.23
CA GLN A 213 -23.41 -36.48 -17.89
C GLN A 213 -23.08 -37.09 -19.27
N LYS A 214 -21.88 -36.83 -19.80
CA LYS A 214 -21.42 -37.36 -21.10
C LYS A 214 -20.54 -38.62 -20.99
N GLN A 215 -20.12 -38.97 -19.77
CA GLN A 215 -19.46 -40.23 -19.43
C GLN A 215 -20.49 -41.29 -19.06
#